data_AF-A0A5Q0H955-F1
#
_entry.id   AF-A0A5Q0H955-F1
#
_cell.length_a   1.000
_cell.length_b   1.000
_cell.length_c   1.000
_cell.angle_alpha   90.00
_cell.angle_beta   90.00
_cell.angle_gamma   90.00
#
_symmetry.space_group_name_H-M   'P 1'
#
loop_
_entity.id
_entity.type
_entity.pdbx_description
1 polymer ?
#
loop_
_entity_poly.entity_id
_entity_poly.type
_entity_poly.pdbx_seq_one_letter_code
_entity_poly.pdbx_strand_id
1 'polypeptide(L)'
;MDERAGLVVVCALMVSCAAFGPFPQPVPLMFAIAAAGAVNAAFPLMRTFGSALLGGVAAAGIGLAPVAYVTCSTERFTDVFACTDDAPTWHMTGSVLVAGLAGAGLVLARVLGTAALERQLAALRHEVERR
;
A
#
# COMPACT_ATOMS: atom_id res chain seq x y z
N MET A 1 -14.80 -10.60 -10.49
CA MET A 1 -13.32 -10.57 -10.56
C MET A 1 -12.82 -11.30 -9.32
N ASP A 2 -11.94 -12.28 -9.47
CA ASP A 2 -11.39 -13.03 -8.33
C ASP A 2 -10.68 -12.05 -7.37
N GLU A 3 -10.97 -12.11 -6.07
CA GLU A 3 -10.46 -11.16 -5.07
C GLU A 3 -8.93 -11.16 -5.01
N ARG A 4 -8.30 -12.31 -5.33
CA ARG A 4 -6.85 -12.43 -5.47
C ARG A 4 -6.34 -11.73 -6.72
N ALA A 5 -7.09 -11.74 -7.81
CA ALA A 5 -6.75 -11.00 -9.02
C ALA A 5 -6.71 -9.49 -8.75
N GLY A 6 -7.64 -8.97 -7.93
CA GLY A 6 -7.62 -7.57 -7.50
C GLY A 6 -6.33 -7.21 -6.74
N LEU A 7 -5.92 -8.05 -5.79
CA LEU A 7 -4.69 -7.83 -5.02
C LEU A 7 -3.43 -7.92 -5.91
N VAL A 8 -3.39 -8.86 -6.83
CA VAL A 8 -2.29 -9.01 -7.80
C VAL A 8 -2.18 -7.78 -8.70
N VAL A 9 -3.31 -7.26 -9.19
CA VAL A 9 -3.33 -6.04 -10.02
C VAL A 9 -2.81 -4.84 -9.23
N VAL A 10 -3.27 -4.64 -7.98
CA VAL A 10 -2.78 -3.55 -7.12
C VAL A 10 -1.28 -3.67 -6.86
N CYS A 11 -0.81 -4.89 -6.60
CA CYS A 11 0.61 -5.16 -6.35
C CYS A 11 1.47 -4.90 -7.59
N ALA A 12 1.02 -5.37 -8.77
CA ALA A 12 1.68 -5.10 -10.04
C ALA A 12 1.74 -3.59 -10.33
N LEU A 13 0.67 -2.85 -10.03
CA LEU A 13 0.63 -1.41 -10.21
C LEU A 13 1.61 -0.69 -9.28
N MET A 14 1.69 -1.09 -8.00
CA MET A 14 2.68 -0.56 -7.05
C MET A 14 4.12 -0.82 -7.51
N VAL A 15 4.44 -2.04 -7.95
CA VAL A 15 5.77 -2.38 -8.47
C VAL A 15 6.10 -1.59 -9.74
N SER A 16 5.12 -1.42 -10.63
CA SER A 16 5.27 -0.62 -11.85
C SER A 16 5.57 0.84 -11.52
N CYS A 17 4.83 1.42 -10.58
CA CYS A 17 5.07 2.78 -10.10
C CYS A 17 6.43 2.94 -9.40
N ALA A 18 6.91 1.91 -8.69
CA ALA A 18 8.21 1.92 -8.05
C ALA A 18 9.38 1.85 -9.06
N ALA A 19 9.22 1.05 -10.13
CA ALA A 19 10.29 0.79 -11.09
C ALA A 19 10.33 1.79 -12.26
N PHE A 20 9.17 2.27 -12.71
CA PHE A 20 9.03 3.07 -13.94
C PHE A 20 8.40 4.44 -13.70
N GLY A 21 7.92 4.74 -12.50
CA GLY A 21 7.33 6.04 -12.20
C GLY A 21 8.40 7.13 -12.14
N PRO A 22 8.16 8.32 -12.73
CA PRO A 22 9.07 9.47 -12.63
C PRO A 22 8.94 10.14 -11.24
N PHE A 23 8.87 9.34 -10.17
CA PHE A 23 8.66 9.85 -8.82
C PHE A 23 10.00 10.12 -8.13
N PRO A 24 10.18 11.31 -7.53
CA PRO A 24 11.37 11.62 -6.75
C PRO A 24 11.44 10.79 -5.46
N GLN A 25 12.66 10.50 -4.99
CA GLN A 25 12.88 9.79 -3.72
C GLN A 25 12.34 10.62 -2.55
N PRO A 26 11.59 10.02 -1.60
CA PRO A 26 11.51 8.59 -1.27
C PRO A 26 10.25 7.86 -1.79
N VAL A 27 9.47 8.45 -2.69
CA VAL A 27 8.16 7.91 -3.12
C VAL A 27 8.26 6.50 -3.75
N PRO A 28 9.22 6.18 -4.64
CA PRO A 28 9.36 4.83 -5.19
C PRO A 28 9.58 3.75 -4.11
N LEU A 29 10.27 4.11 -3.03
CA LEU A 29 10.56 3.20 -1.91
C LEU A 29 9.27 2.88 -1.14
N MET A 30 8.38 3.86 -0.99
CA MET A 30 7.07 3.67 -0.37
C MET A 30 6.17 2.74 -1.20
N PHE A 31 6.21 2.83 -2.54
CA PHE A 31 5.55 1.88 -3.43
C PHE A 31 6.09 0.45 -3.25
N ALA A 32 7.41 0.28 -3.13
CA ALA A 32 8.02 -1.03 -2.92
C ALA A 32 7.61 -1.65 -1.57
N ILE A 33 7.60 -0.86 -0.49
CA ILE A 33 7.14 -1.32 0.82
C ILE A 33 5.65 -1.67 0.77
N ALA A 34 4.81 -0.86 0.12
CA ALA A 34 3.40 -1.16 -0.06
C ALA A 34 3.18 -2.48 -0.82
N ALA A 35 3.95 -2.72 -1.89
CA ALA A 35 3.91 -3.98 -2.62
C ALA A 35 4.27 -5.17 -1.74
N ALA A 36 5.34 -5.08 -0.95
CA ALA A 36 5.71 -6.11 0.02
C ALA A 36 4.61 -6.36 1.07
N GLY A 37 3.98 -5.28 1.56
CA GLY A 37 2.81 -5.34 2.44
C GLY A 37 1.64 -6.08 1.81
N ALA A 38 1.34 -5.81 0.54
CA ALA A 38 0.27 -6.47 -0.21
C ALA A 38 0.56 -7.96 -0.46
N VAL A 39 1.80 -8.33 -0.80
CA VAL A 39 2.20 -9.75 -0.93
C VAL A 39 2.05 -10.49 0.40
N ASN A 40 2.51 -9.89 1.50
CA ASN A 40 2.36 -10.48 2.83
C ASN A 40 0.90 -10.57 3.27
N ALA A 41 0.06 -9.62 2.86
CA ALA A 41 -1.37 -9.61 3.13
C ALA A 41 -2.13 -10.74 2.41
N ALA A 42 -1.58 -11.28 1.32
CA ALA A 42 -2.16 -12.39 0.57
C ALA A 42 -2.14 -13.72 1.38
N PHE A 43 -1.15 -13.88 2.26
CA PHE A 43 -1.01 -15.09 3.08
C PHE A 43 -1.76 -14.96 4.40
N PRO A 44 -2.60 -15.95 4.78
CA PRO A 44 -3.38 -15.89 6.02
C PRO A 44 -2.52 -15.73 7.28
N LEU A 45 -1.32 -16.34 7.31
CA LEU A 45 -0.42 -16.29 8.46
C LEU A 45 0.25 -14.91 8.65
N MET A 46 0.51 -14.20 7.55
CA MET A 46 1.19 -12.89 7.55
C MET A 46 0.23 -11.71 7.31
N ARG A 47 -1.08 -11.98 7.20
CA ARG A 47 -2.10 -11.01 6.81
C ARG A 47 -2.11 -9.76 7.69
N THR A 48 -1.99 -9.96 9.00
CA THR A 48 -2.01 -8.88 9.99
C THR A 48 -0.81 -7.96 9.80
N PHE A 49 0.39 -8.51 9.65
CA PHE A 49 1.62 -7.75 9.39
C PHE A 49 1.57 -7.03 8.04
N GLY A 50 1.11 -7.69 6.98
CA GLY A 50 0.95 -7.08 5.66
C GLY A 50 -0.05 -5.91 5.69
N SER A 51 -1.19 -6.08 6.38
CA SER A 51 -2.18 -5.01 6.54
C SER A 51 -1.67 -3.85 7.41
N ALA A 52 -0.87 -4.12 8.45
CA ALA A 52 -0.22 -3.09 9.24
C ALA A 52 0.80 -2.30 8.41
N LEU A 53 1.57 -2.99 7.56
CA LEU A 53 2.51 -2.36 6.63
C LEU A 53 1.78 -1.43 5.64
N LEU A 54 0.69 -1.91 5.03
CA LEU A 54 -0.14 -1.12 4.11
C LEU A 54 -0.73 0.10 4.82
N GLY A 55 -1.23 -0.06 6.05
CA GLY A 55 -1.74 1.05 6.85
C GLY A 55 -0.66 2.08 7.20
N GLY A 56 0.54 1.62 7.57
CA GLY A 56 1.69 2.46 7.87
C GLY A 56 2.15 3.25 6.64
N VAL A 57 2.23 2.60 5.48
CA VAL A 57 2.58 3.28 4.22
C VAL A 57 1.52 4.28 3.80
N ALA A 58 0.23 3.98 4.01
CA ALA A 58 -0.84 4.94 3.75
C ALA A 58 -0.73 6.18 4.65
N ALA A 59 -0.52 5.99 5.96
CA ALA A 59 -0.35 7.10 6.90
C ALA A 59 0.91 7.93 6.60
N ALA A 60 2.03 7.27 6.30
CA ALA A 60 3.27 7.94 5.95
C ALA A 60 3.18 8.68 4.60
N GLY A 61 2.43 8.15 3.62
CA GLY A 61 2.14 8.85 2.37
C GLY A 61 1.35 10.14 2.60
N ILE A 62 0.31 10.10 3.43
CA ILE A 62 -0.47 11.30 3.79
C ILE A 62 0.40 12.31 4.56
N GLY A 63 1.24 11.83 5.48
CA GLY A 63 2.14 12.68 6.26
C GLY A 63 3.27 13.33 5.44
N LEU A 64 3.75 12.65 4.39
CA LEU A 64 4.79 13.17 3.49
C LEU A 64 4.26 14.13 2.42
N ALA A 65 2.97 14.03 2.07
CA ALA A 65 2.35 14.91 1.07
C ALA A 65 2.54 16.42 1.33
N PRO A 66 2.41 16.96 2.57
CA PRO A 66 2.69 18.37 2.84
C PRO A 66 4.19 18.69 2.99
N VAL A 67 5.04 17.70 3.26
CA VAL A 67 6.48 17.93 3.56
C VAL A 67 7.23 18.45 2.34
N ALA A 68 6.88 18.02 1.12
CA ALA A 68 7.50 18.49 -0.11
C ALA A 68 7.26 20.00 -0.34
N TYR A 69 6.09 20.52 0.04
CA TYR A 69 5.79 21.95 -0.02
C TYR A 69 6.61 22.76 1.00
N VAL A 70 6.83 22.22 2.21
CA VAL A 70 7.57 22.91 3.28
C VAL A 70 9.09 22.90 3.02
N THR A 71 9.61 21.78 2.50
CA THR A 71 11.04 21.60 2.24
C THR A 71 11.53 22.36 1.01
N CYS A 72 10.77 22.37 -0.09
CA CYS A 72 11.14 23.14 -1.28
C CYS A 72 10.88 24.65 -1.16
N SER A 73 10.21 25.12 -0.09
CA SER A 73 10.08 26.55 0.21
C SER A 73 11.27 27.14 0.99
N THR A 74 12.24 26.31 1.40
CA THR A 74 13.40 26.73 2.21
C THR A 74 14.70 26.35 1.49
N GLU A 75 15.50 27.34 1.05
CA GLU A 75 16.76 27.15 0.30
C GLU A 75 17.85 26.33 1.02
N ARG A 76 17.69 26.03 2.33
CA ARG A 76 18.83 25.77 3.20
C ARG A 76 19.01 24.34 3.71
N PHE A 77 18.06 23.45 3.51
CA PHE A 77 18.17 22.10 4.07
C PHE A 77 17.36 21.12 3.21
N THR A 78 18.01 20.29 2.39
CA THR A 78 17.74 18.84 2.27
C THR A 78 18.39 18.25 1.03
N ASP A 79 19.54 17.57 1.20
CA ASP A 79 20.05 16.60 0.22
C ASP A 79 19.13 15.36 0.10
N VAL A 80 18.11 15.26 0.97
CA VAL A 80 17.15 14.16 1.04
C VAL A 80 15.98 14.32 0.06
N PHE A 81 15.67 15.56 -0.35
CA PHE A 81 14.58 15.87 -1.28
C PHE A 81 15.12 16.74 -2.42
N ALA A 82 15.24 16.16 -3.62
CA ALA A 82 15.68 16.91 -4.78
C ALA A 82 14.57 17.87 -5.25
N CYS A 83 14.64 19.13 -4.83
CA CYS A 83 13.75 20.19 -5.30
C CYS A 83 14.14 20.62 -6.73
N THR A 84 13.41 20.09 -7.71
CA THR A 84 13.35 20.64 -9.08
C THR A 84 12.04 21.42 -9.24
N ASP A 85 11.91 22.29 -10.24
CA ASP A 85 10.71 23.15 -10.42
C ASP A 85 9.38 22.35 -10.48
N ASP A 86 9.43 21.09 -10.92
CA ASP A 86 8.28 20.16 -10.94
C ASP A 86 8.18 19.24 -9.70
N ALA A 87 9.21 19.16 -8.85
CA ALA A 87 9.33 18.21 -7.74
C ALA A 87 8.19 18.24 -6.70
N PRO A 88 7.67 19.39 -6.23
CA PRO A 88 6.66 19.38 -5.17
C PRO A 88 5.35 18.72 -5.64
N THR A 89 4.99 18.88 -6.92
CA THR A 89 3.78 18.29 -7.49
C THR A 89 3.90 16.78 -7.67
N TRP A 90 5.05 16.28 -8.15
CA TRP A 90 5.30 14.84 -8.31
C TRP A 90 5.45 14.11 -6.98
N HIS A 91 6.00 14.76 -5.95
CA HIS A 91 6.03 14.24 -4.59
C HIS A 91 4.64 14.08 -3.98
N MET A 92 3.81 15.12 -4.09
CA MET A 92 2.43 15.08 -3.58
C MET A 92 1.61 14.02 -4.33
N THR A 93 1.67 14.02 -5.66
CA THR A 93 0.95 13.07 -6.52
C THR A 93 1.35 11.64 -6.21
N GLY A 94 2.64 11.37 -6.12
CA GLY A 94 3.17 10.06 -5.79
C GLY A 94 2.77 9.60 -4.39
N SER A 95 2.83 10.47 -3.38
CA SER A 95 2.46 10.12 -2.00
C SER A 95 0.95 9.83 -1.85
N VAL A 96 0.10 10.59 -2.53
CA VAL A 96 -1.35 10.36 -2.58
C VAL A 96 -1.67 9.05 -3.31
N LEU A 97 -1.00 8.77 -4.43
CA LEU A 97 -1.16 7.52 -5.18
C LEU A 97 -0.76 6.30 -4.34
N VAL A 98 0.40 6.36 -3.66
CA VAL A 98 0.84 5.32 -2.74
C VAL A 98 -0.22 5.08 -1.66
N ALA A 99 -0.72 6.15 -1.03
CA ALA A 99 -1.69 6.04 0.05
C ALA A 99 -3.01 5.43 -0.43
N GLY A 100 -3.51 5.86 -1.60
CA GLY A 100 -4.72 5.31 -2.21
C GLY A 100 -4.58 3.83 -2.56
N LEU A 101 -3.46 3.43 -3.16
CA LEU A 101 -3.20 2.03 -3.53
C LEU A 101 -2.98 1.15 -2.29
N ALA A 102 -2.30 1.66 -1.27
CA ALA A 102 -2.13 0.96 0.00
C ALA A 102 -3.47 0.75 0.72
N GLY A 103 -4.34 1.77 0.73
CA GLY A 103 -5.71 1.67 1.23
C GLY A 103 -6.54 0.63 0.47
N ALA A 104 -6.50 0.64 -0.87
CA ALA A 104 -7.19 -0.33 -1.70
C ALA A 104 -6.67 -1.77 -1.44
N GLY A 105 -5.36 -1.96 -1.31
CA GLY A 105 -4.76 -3.23 -0.94
C GLY A 105 -5.22 -3.73 0.44
N LEU A 106 -5.38 -2.81 1.40
CA LEU A 106 -5.85 -3.14 2.75
C LEU A 106 -7.32 -3.58 2.75
N VAL A 107 -8.18 -2.91 1.98
CA VAL A 107 -9.58 -3.32 1.79
C VAL A 107 -9.66 -4.71 1.18
N LEU A 108 -8.91 -4.97 0.11
CA LEU A 108 -8.86 -6.29 -0.55
C LEU A 108 -8.35 -7.39 0.40
N ALA A 109 -7.33 -7.09 1.20
CA ALA A 109 -6.82 -8.01 2.21
C ALA A 109 -7.86 -8.35 3.28
N ARG A 110 -8.69 -7.37 3.68
CA ARG A 110 -9.80 -7.59 4.63
C ARG A 110 -10.90 -8.47 4.04
N VAL A 111 -11.31 -8.20 2.80
CA VAL A 111 -12.33 -8.99 2.08
C VAL A 111 -11.88 -10.44 1.90
N LEU A 112 -10.62 -10.66 1.50
CA LEU A 112 -10.03 -12.01 1.43
C LEU A 112 -10.01 -12.70 2.81
N GLY A 113 -9.85 -11.93 3.88
CA GLY A 113 -9.88 -12.44 5.24
C GLY A 113 -11.26 -12.90 5.70
N THR A 114 -12.31 -12.10 5.43
CA THR A 114 -13.69 -12.45 5.78
C THR A 114 -14.17 -13.66 5.00
N ALA A 115 -13.89 -13.73 3.70
CA ALA A 115 -14.26 -14.86 2.86
C ALA A 115 -13.59 -16.18 3.30
N ALA A 116 -12.34 -16.13 3.79
CA ALA A 116 -11.66 -17.31 4.32
C ALA A 116 -12.28 -17.79 5.65
N LEU A 117 -12.65 -16.85 6.52
CA LEU A 117 -13.27 -17.14 7.82
C LEU A 117 -14.66 -17.76 7.66
N GLU A 118 -15.48 -17.23 6.75
CA GLU A 118 -16.82 -17.77 6.45
C GLU A 118 -16.76 -19.22 5.97
N ARG A 119 -15.79 -19.56 5.12
CA ARG A 119 -15.58 -20.94 4.65
C ARG A 119 -15.19 -21.88 5.78
N GLN A 120 -14.34 -21.43 6.71
CA GLN A 120 -13.95 -22.23 7.88
C GLN A 120 -15.14 -22.45 8.82
N LEU A 121 -15.94 -21.42 9.07
CA LEU A 121 -17.17 -21.52 9.87
C LEU A 121 -18.18 -22.48 9.25
N ALA A 122 -18.39 -22.42 7.92
CA ALA A 122 -19.27 -23.34 7.22
C ALA A 122 -18.79 -24.80 7.31
N ALA A 123 -17.48 -25.03 7.20
CA ALA A 123 -16.89 -26.37 7.37
C ALA A 123 -17.09 -26.91 8.79
N LEU A 124 -16.82 -26.09 9.81
CA LEU A 124 -17.02 -26.44 11.22
C LEU A 124 -18.49 -26.71 11.54
N ARG A 125 -19.41 -25.91 11.02
CA ARG A 125 -20.84 -26.11 11.22
C ARG A 125 -21.31 -27.45 10.67
N HIS A 126 -20.86 -27.82 9.48
CA HIS A 126 -21.17 -29.13 8.90
C HIS A 126 -20.59 -30.30 9.68
N GLU A 127 -19.44 -30.11 10.33
CA GLU A 127 -18.84 -31.15 11.17
C GLU A 127 -19.58 -31.31 12.50
N VAL A 128 -20.08 -30.22 13.07
CA VAL A 128 -20.94 -30.24 14.26
C VAL A 128 -22.31 -30.84 13.96
N GLU A 129 -22.95 -30.50 12.84
CA GLU A 129 -24.25 -31.06 12.44
C GLU A 129 -24.19 -32.57 12.09
N ARG A 130 -23.00 -33.12 11.82
CA ARG A 130 -22.81 -34.56 11.60
C ARG A 130 -22.58 -35.36 12.89
N ARG A 131 -22.33 -34.69 14.02
CA ARG A 131 -22.16 -35.33 15.34
C ARG A 131 -23.46 -35.31 16.11
#